data_AF-A0A6J0CBL0-F1
#
_entry.id   AF-A0A6J0CBL0-F1
#
_cell.length_a   1.000
_cell.length_b   1.000
_cell.length_c   1.000
_cell.angle_alpha   90.00
_cell.angle_beta   90.00
_cell.angle_gamma   90.00
#
_symmetry.space_group_name_H-M   'P 1'
#
loop_
_entity.id
_entity.type
_entity.pdbx_description
1 polymer ?
#
loop_
_entity_poly.entity_id
_entity_poly.type
_entity_poly.pdbx_seq_one_letter_code
_entity_poly.pdbx_strand_id
1 'polypeptide(L)'
;MSDSEQRQLHVPYREYQSKNNNNSNLVETDALVDLSLTLDSNQQTFVVPPELVPDVEFIPGLSNDQTPIIDSPGIDRESQPLLGRLELDVTFNRFPDDPQFSELVWQAECAIDHGIFPDRIYQGSSGSYFVKNPANKIIGVFKPKDEEPYGRLNPKWTKWMHKLCCPCCFGRSCLIPNQGYLSEAGASLVDRKLGLGVVPNTRVVKLVSETFYYPRIDRQKARMKRAIMEAMPIVGSHFNRIGLPPKIGSFQCFVDSYKDADYWLRRWENEPLPPRLARQFQLQFERLVVLDYIIRNTDRGNDNWLIRYDAGGKTEAEPGEVKIAAIDNGLAFPFKHPDSWRAYPYHWAWLSQAKEPFSEATRELVLPQLSDHNFVQDLCDDLHQLFKQDKGFDKHHFDKQMSVMRGQILNLQQALKDSKSPVQLVQMPAVIVEKAKGGNGGPKLFSFSDNFTQRFQNKSPFFSWC
;
A
#
# COMPACT_ATOMS: atom_id res chain seq x y z
N MET A 1 -57.50 2.78 -3.91
CA MET A 1 -58.06 1.70 -3.08
C MET A 1 -57.28 0.44 -3.45
N SER A 2 -56.47 -0.20 -2.62
CA SER A 2 -56.21 -0.11 -1.18
C SER A 2 -54.77 -0.59 -0.90
N ASP A 3 -54.21 -0.04 0.18
CA ASP A 3 -52.98 -0.44 0.85
C ASP A 3 -53.01 -1.88 1.40
N SER A 4 -51.82 -2.33 1.85
CA SER A 4 -51.43 -3.56 2.57
C SER A 4 -50.79 -4.64 1.67
N GLU A 5 -49.54 -5.10 1.85
CA GLU A 5 -48.69 -5.21 3.05
C GLU A 5 -47.19 -5.13 2.67
N GLN A 6 -46.45 -4.16 3.21
CA GLN A 6 -44.99 -4.23 3.34
C GLN A 6 -44.66 -4.36 4.83
N ARG A 7 -44.21 -5.55 5.25
CA ARG A 7 -43.67 -5.76 6.61
C ARG A 7 -42.20 -5.37 6.63
N GLN A 8 -41.94 -4.15 7.11
CA GLN A 8 -40.61 -3.71 7.52
C GLN A 8 -40.27 -4.31 8.89
N LEU A 9 -39.15 -5.03 8.98
CA LEU A 9 -38.54 -5.41 10.26
C LEU A 9 -37.76 -4.20 10.78
N HIS A 10 -38.37 -3.49 11.72
CA HIS A 10 -37.78 -2.39 12.47
C HIS A 10 -36.87 -2.95 13.57
N VAL A 11 -35.56 -2.71 13.48
CA VAL A 11 -34.60 -2.99 14.57
C VAL A 11 -34.22 -1.65 15.19
N PRO A 12 -34.55 -1.37 16.46
CA PRO A 12 -34.30 -0.07 17.06
C PRO A 12 -32.81 0.15 17.32
N TYR A 13 -32.32 1.31 16.88
CA TYR A 13 -30.99 1.84 17.14
C TYR A 13 -30.88 2.25 18.61
N ARG A 14 -29.93 1.66 19.35
CA ARG A 14 -29.71 1.95 20.77
C ARG A 14 -28.47 2.84 20.93
N GLU A 15 -28.71 4.12 21.22
CA GLU A 15 -27.66 5.05 21.65
C GLU A 15 -27.07 4.60 23.00
N TYR A 16 -25.74 4.49 23.08
CA TYR A 16 -25.06 4.31 24.36
C TYR A 16 -24.50 5.65 24.83
N GLN A 17 -25.20 6.25 25.80
CA GLN A 17 -24.67 7.32 26.65
C GLN A 17 -23.70 6.73 27.67
N SER A 18 -22.50 7.30 27.74
CA SER A 18 -21.50 7.02 28.77
C SER A 18 -21.97 7.57 30.11
N LYS A 19 -22.13 6.71 31.13
CA LYS A 19 -22.26 7.12 32.53
C LYS A 19 -21.24 6.36 33.37
N ASN A 20 -20.30 7.13 33.92
CA ASN A 20 -19.47 6.76 35.06
C ASN A 20 -20.35 6.33 36.24
N ASN A 21 -20.06 5.19 36.85
CA ASN A 21 -20.30 5.04 38.28
C ASN A 21 -19.33 4.06 38.94
N ASN A 22 -18.71 4.53 40.02
CA ASN A 22 -17.96 3.74 40.99
C ASN A 22 -18.93 2.87 41.80
N ASN A 23 -18.64 1.57 41.97
CA ASN A 23 -18.46 0.96 43.30
C ASN A 23 -18.16 -0.54 43.24
N SER A 24 -17.37 -0.91 44.22
CA SER A 24 -16.88 -2.21 44.72
C SER A 24 -17.89 -3.34 44.88
N ASN A 25 -17.43 -4.57 44.59
CA ASN A 25 -17.46 -5.79 45.43
C ASN A 25 -16.88 -6.96 44.59
N LEU A 26 -15.67 -7.47 44.86
CA LEU A 26 -15.33 -8.59 45.75
C LEU A 26 -16.14 -9.88 45.48
N VAL A 27 -15.55 -10.82 44.71
CA VAL A 27 -15.52 -12.26 45.03
C VAL A 27 -14.19 -12.85 44.52
N GLU A 28 -13.65 -13.68 45.40
CA GLU A 28 -12.32 -14.24 45.60
C GLU A 28 -12.22 -15.64 44.98
N THR A 29 -11.10 -15.98 44.33
CA THR A 29 -10.64 -17.37 44.22
C THR A 29 -9.11 -17.41 44.20
N ASP A 30 -8.57 -17.85 45.34
CA ASP A 30 -7.17 -18.18 45.58
C ASP A 30 -6.69 -19.39 44.78
N ALA A 31 -5.43 -19.32 44.34
CA ALA A 31 -4.53 -20.47 44.27
C ALA A 31 -3.08 -19.96 44.30
N LEU A 32 -2.59 -19.77 45.53
CA LEU A 32 -1.19 -19.62 45.91
C LEU A 32 -0.41 -20.90 45.59
N VAL A 33 0.73 -20.78 44.91
CA VAL A 33 1.87 -21.69 45.08
C VAL A 33 3.11 -20.81 45.10
N ASP A 34 3.73 -20.71 46.27
CA ASP A 34 5.02 -20.05 46.45
C ASP A 34 5.97 -20.93 47.28
N LEU A 35 7.25 -20.77 46.95
CA LEU A 35 8.49 -21.08 47.67
C LEU A 35 8.83 -22.53 48.04
N SER A 36 9.92 -23.01 47.42
CA SER A 36 11.16 -23.23 48.19
C SER A 36 12.37 -23.45 47.27
N LEU A 37 13.31 -22.51 47.31
CA LEU A 37 14.67 -22.64 46.80
C LEU A 37 15.49 -23.49 47.78
N THR A 38 16.03 -24.61 47.32
CA THR A 38 17.07 -25.37 48.02
C THR A 38 18.43 -24.93 47.51
N LEU A 39 19.22 -24.33 48.41
CA LEU A 39 20.64 -24.07 48.27
C LEU A 39 21.40 -25.39 48.40
N ASP A 40 22.04 -25.85 47.32
CA ASP A 40 23.10 -26.86 47.40
C ASP A 40 24.45 -26.17 47.24
N SER A 41 25.17 -26.14 48.35
CA SER A 41 26.58 -25.81 48.45
C SER A 41 27.43 -26.99 47.96
N ASN A 42 28.14 -26.81 46.86
CA ASN A 42 29.36 -27.59 46.62
C ASN A 42 30.43 -26.70 45.98
N GLN A 43 31.42 -26.37 46.80
CA GLN A 43 32.68 -25.74 46.41
C GLN A 43 33.52 -26.78 45.66
N GLN A 44 33.87 -26.52 44.41
CA GLN A 44 35.10 -27.04 43.81
C GLN A 44 35.84 -25.90 43.12
N THR A 45 36.93 -25.52 43.76
CA THR A 45 37.98 -24.62 43.30
C THR A 45 38.69 -25.20 42.08
N PHE A 46 38.61 -24.54 40.93
CA PHE A 46 39.51 -24.78 39.81
C PHE A 46 40.49 -23.60 39.65
N VAL A 47 41.75 -23.93 39.86
CA VAL A 47 42.93 -23.07 39.72
C VAL A 47 43.23 -22.88 38.23
N VAL A 48 43.35 -21.63 37.79
CA VAL A 48 43.76 -21.25 36.44
C VAL A 48 45.28 -20.95 36.47
N PRO A 49 46.12 -21.62 35.66
CA PRO A 49 47.52 -21.23 35.50
C PRO A 49 47.68 -20.07 34.48
N PRO A 50 48.68 -19.18 34.64
CA PRO A 50 48.93 -18.05 33.75
C PRO A 50 49.83 -18.45 32.55
N GLU A 51 50.17 -17.45 31.70
CA GLU A 51 51.18 -17.46 30.62
C GLU A 51 50.71 -18.01 29.24
N LEU A 52 50.99 -17.42 28.07
CA LEU A 52 51.93 -16.39 27.60
C LEU A 52 51.32 -15.60 26.41
N VAL A 53 51.64 -14.31 26.30
CA VAL A 53 51.47 -13.48 25.10
C VAL A 53 52.79 -13.51 24.32
N PRO A 54 52.81 -13.71 22.98
CA PRO A 54 54.04 -13.48 22.22
C PRO A 54 54.14 -12.02 21.75
N ASP A 55 55.26 -11.41 22.11
CA ASP A 55 55.77 -10.15 21.60
C ASP A 55 56.04 -10.23 20.09
N VAL A 56 55.71 -9.18 19.34
CA VAL A 56 56.17 -8.99 17.95
C VAL A 56 56.92 -7.66 17.88
N GLU A 57 58.22 -7.79 17.64
CA GLU A 57 59.22 -6.73 17.58
C GLU A 57 59.26 -6.09 16.17
N PHE A 58 59.41 -4.76 16.14
CA PHE A 58 59.55 -3.93 14.94
C PHE A 58 60.97 -4.01 14.35
N ILE A 59 61.11 -4.05 13.02
CA ILE A 59 62.38 -3.80 12.32
C ILE A 59 62.18 -2.67 11.28
N PRO A 60 63.08 -1.67 11.19
CA PRO A 60 62.92 -0.51 10.32
C PRO A 60 63.63 -0.65 8.95
N GLY A 61 63.01 -0.04 7.93
CA GLY A 61 63.67 0.65 6.82
C GLY A 61 64.21 -0.19 5.67
N LEU A 62 63.79 0.14 4.44
CA LEU A 62 64.68 0.33 3.29
C LEU A 62 63.92 1.10 2.19
N SER A 63 64.51 2.23 1.84
CA SER A 63 64.19 3.20 0.80
C SER A 63 64.44 2.67 -0.61
N ASN A 64 63.62 3.09 -1.58
CA ASN A 64 64.10 3.33 -2.95
C ASN A 64 63.19 4.29 -3.72
N ASP A 65 63.85 5.28 -4.33
CA ASP A 65 63.33 6.38 -5.12
C ASP A 65 62.61 5.95 -6.40
N GLN A 66 61.43 6.51 -6.66
CA GLN A 66 60.98 6.88 -8.02
C GLN A 66 60.07 8.12 -7.95
N THR A 67 60.59 9.24 -8.46
CA THR A 67 59.84 10.47 -8.76
C THR A 67 58.90 10.27 -9.95
N PRO A 68 57.70 10.86 -9.90
CA PRO A 68 57.13 11.48 -11.09
C PRO A 68 56.68 12.93 -10.85
N ILE A 69 56.54 13.58 -12.00
CA ILE A 69 56.43 15.01 -12.27
C ILE A 69 55.05 15.58 -11.90
N ILE A 70 55.09 16.85 -11.51
CA ILE A 70 54.07 17.88 -11.20
C ILE A 70 52.77 17.81 -12.03
N ASP A 71 51.62 17.87 -11.36
CA ASP A 71 50.61 18.94 -11.53
C ASP A 71 49.53 18.91 -10.42
N SER A 72 49.34 20.05 -9.75
CA SER A 72 48.44 20.28 -8.60
C SER A 72 46.94 20.21 -8.98
N PRO A 73 46.02 19.92 -8.03
CA PRO A 73 45.49 21.00 -7.19
C PRO A 73 45.40 20.63 -5.70
N GLY A 74 45.63 21.66 -4.88
CA GLY A 74 45.71 21.55 -3.44
C GLY A 74 44.39 21.30 -2.70
N ILE A 75 44.57 21.34 -1.38
CA ILE A 75 43.61 21.31 -0.27
C ILE A 75 43.38 19.91 0.30
N ASP A 76 44.37 19.49 1.09
CA ASP A 76 44.27 18.91 2.43
C ASP A 76 42.96 18.17 2.77
N ARG A 77 43.01 16.83 2.64
CA ARG A 77 42.04 15.90 3.25
C ARG A 77 42.74 14.88 4.15
N GLU A 78 43.44 15.34 5.17
CA GLU A 78 43.88 14.48 6.27
C GLU A 78 43.46 15.07 7.61
N SER A 79 42.16 14.95 7.90
CA SER A 79 41.55 14.95 9.25
C SER A 79 40.03 15.03 9.13
N GLN A 80 39.42 14.08 8.40
CA GLN A 80 38.01 13.77 8.64
C GLN A 80 37.97 12.47 9.47
N PRO A 81 37.29 12.44 10.62
CA PRO A 81 37.02 11.16 11.26
C PRO A 81 36.23 10.32 10.26
N LEU A 82 36.61 9.06 10.08
CA LEU A 82 35.93 8.08 9.23
C LEU A 82 34.48 7.90 9.69
N LEU A 83 33.60 8.80 9.27
CA LEU A 83 32.15 8.75 9.44
C LEU A 83 31.51 7.89 8.34
N GLY A 84 32.23 6.90 7.83
CA GLY A 84 31.76 5.94 6.82
C GLY A 84 30.94 4.78 7.39
N ARG A 85 30.41 4.90 8.61
CA ARG A 85 29.73 3.78 9.32
C ARG A 85 28.29 4.06 9.76
N LEU A 86 27.64 5.05 9.16
CA LEU A 86 26.21 5.33 9.36
C LEU A 86 25.41 5.51 8.05
N GLU A 87 25.96 5.17 6.88
CA GLU A 87 25.28 5.37 5.59
C GLU A 87 24.45 4.17 5.12
N LEU A 88 24.59 2.99 5.74
CA LEU A 88 24.09 1.75 5.11
C LEU A 88 22.60 1.41 5.35
N ASP A 89 21.83 2.20 6.10
CA ASP A 89 20.42 1.85 6.42
C ASP A 89 19.43 3.05 6.39
N VAL A 90 19.88 4.27 6.03
CA VAL A 90 19.08 5.53 6.10
C VAL A 90 18.47 5.95 4.75
N THR A 91 18.59 5.14 3.70
CA THR A 91 18.20 5.53 2.33
C THR A 91 16.90 4.90 1.82
N PHE A 92 16.25 4.01 2.59
CA PHE A 92 15.09 3.26 2.08
C PHE A 92 13.89 4.13 1.71
N ASN A 93 13.68 5.24 2.42
CA ASN A 93 12.54 6.12 2.24
C ASN A 93 12.92 7.44 1.54
N ARG A 94 13.89 7.38 0.62
CA ARG A 94 14.26 8.51 -0.24
C ARG A 94 13.64 8.36 -1.63
N PHE A 95 12.86 9.37 -2.01
CA PHE A 95 12.15 9.48 -3.27
C PHE A 95 12.68 10.72 -3.99
N PRO A 96 13.79 10.59 -4.76
CA PRO A 96 14.41 11.75 -5.42
C PRO A 96 13.49 12.40 -6.46
N ASP A 97 12.55 11.63 -7.01
CA ASP A 97 11.48 12.09 -7.90
C ASP A 97 10.34 12.82 -7.17
N ASP A 98 10.28 12.73 -5.83
CA ASP A 98 9.21 13.30 -5.01
C ASP A 98 9.72 13.77 -3.64
N PRO A 99 10.45 14.91 -3.58
CA PRO A 99 11.01 15.43 -2.34
C PRO A 99 9.96 15.72 -1.26
N GLN A 100 8.75 16.11 -1.68
CA GLN A 100 7.64 16.38 -0.74
C GLN A 100 7.17 15.11 -0.05
N PHE A 101 7.06 13.99 -0.77
CA PHE A 101 6.74 12.71 -0.16
C PHE A 101 7.88 12.21 0.74
N SER A 102 9.14 12.43 0.33
CA SER A 102 10.30 12.13 1.19
C SER A 102 10.27 12.87 2.52
N GLU A 103 10.00 14.17 2.50
CA GLU A 103 9.85 14.99 3.70
C GLU A 103 8.70 14.49 4.59
N LEU A 104 7.57 14.11 3.98
CA LEU A 104 6.43 13.58 4.71
C LEU A 104 6.77 12.26 5.45
N VAL A 105 7.49 11.34 4.80
CA VAL A 105 7.94 10.09 5.44
C VAL A 105 9.00 10.37 6.50
N TRP A 106 9.91 11.32 6.28
CA TRP A 106 10.87 11.74 7.30
C TRP A 106 10.17 12.32 8.55
N GLN A 107 9.10 13.09 8.39
CA GLN A 107 8.28 13.56 9.52
C GLN A 107 7.63 12.40 10.28
N ALA A 108 7.19 11.34 9.59
CA ALA A 108 6.67 10.14 10.24
C ALA A 108 7.73 9.43 11.08
N GLU A 109 8.95 9.27 10.54
CA GLU A 109 10.08 8.66 11.25
C GLU A 109 10.46 9.50 12.48
N CYS A 110 10.58 10.82 12.32
CA CYS A 110 10.84 11.73 13.43
C CYS A 110 9.76 11.65 14.51
N ALA A 111 8.47 11.58 14.15
CA ALA A 111 7.40 11.45 15.12
C ALA A 111 7.55 10.16 15.94
N ILE A 112 7.82 9.04 15.28
CA ILE A 112 8.03 7.73 15.92
C ILE A 112 9.23 7.77 16.87
N ASP A 113 10.35 8.36 16.45
CA ASP A 113 11.56 8.46 17.25
C ASP A 113 11.35 9.31 18.52
N HIS A 114 10.43 10.27 18.48
CA HIS A 114 10.02 11.09 19.63
C HIS A 114 8.81 10.51 20.40
N GLY A 115 8.45 9.24 20.17
CA GLY A 115 7.40 8.54 20.92
C GLY A 115 5.97 8.84 20.48
N ILE A 116 5.77 9.53 19.35
CA ILE A 116 4.47 9.76 18.73
C ILE A 116 4.21 8.63 17.73
N PHE A 117 3.58 7.56 18.21
CA PHE A 117 3.41 6.35 17.42
C PHE A 117 2.16 6.38 16.50
N PRO A 118 2.18 5.61 15.39
CA PRO A 118 1.00 5.36 14.58
C PRO A 118 -0.11 4.66 15.36
N ASP A 119 -1.35 5.14 15.17
CA ASP A 119 -2.55 4.59 15.78
C ASP A 119 -3.17 3.51 14.90
N ARG A 120 -3.57 2.39 15.48
CA ARG A 120 -4.21 1.31 14.72
C ARG A 120 -5.63 1.68 14.30
N ILE A 121 -5.95 1.44 13.04
CA ILE A 121 -7.30 1.52 12.49
C ILE A 121 -7.98 0.17 12.71
N TYR A 122 -9.07 0.16 13.49
CA TYR A 122 -9.79 -1.08 13.84
C TYR A 122 -10.82 -1.50 12.77
N GLN A 123 -11.28 -0.54 11.98
CA GLN A 123 -12.13 -0.77 10.80
C GLN A 123 -11.31 -1.42 9.67
N GLY A 124 -11.94 -2.27 8.87
CA GLY A 124 -11.28 -3.02 7.79
C GLY A 124 -10.77 -4.41 8.20
N SER A 125 -10.17 -5.16 7.26
CA SER A 125 -9.80 -6.57 7.47
C SER A 125 -8.30 -6.85 7.62
N SER A 126 -7.45 -5.82 7.46
CA SER A 126 -5.98 -5.86 7.52
C SER A 126 -5.43 -5.01 8.69
N GLY A 127 -4.14 -5.14 8.99
CA GLY A 127 -3.42 -4.14 9.78
C GLY A 127 -3.27 -2.84 8.99
N SER A 128 -3.89 -1.76 9.47
CA SER A 128 -3.77 -0.41 8.92
C SER A 128 -3.54 0.57 10.07
N TYR A 129 -2.72 1.60 9.84
CA TYR A 129 -2.30 2.54 10.88
C TYR A 129 -2.38 3.98 10.40
N PHE A 130 -2.96 4.87 11.21
CA PHE A 130 -2.83 6.31 11.03
C PHE A 130 -1.44 6.75 11.51
N VAL A 131 -0.61 7.20 10.57
CA VAL A 131 0.72 7.72 10.85
C VAL A 131 0.65 9.22 11.09
N LYS A 132 1.40 9.71 12.07
CA LYS A 132 1.39 11.10 12.51
C LYS A 132 2.74 11.76 12.30
N ASN A 133 2.74 13.09 12.21
CA ASN A 133 3.94 13.91 12.25
C ASN A 133 4.28 14.33 13.70
N PRO A 134 5.39 15.07 13.95
CA PRO A 134 5.76 15.52 15.29
C PRO A 134 4.75 16.47 15.94
N ALA A 135 3.87 17.10 15.16
CA ALA A 135 2.75 17.92 15.64
C ALA A 135 1.49 17.08 15.97
N ASN A 136 1.60 15.75 16.00
CA ASN A 136 0.51 14.81 16.27
C ASN A 136 -0.64 14.87 15.23
N LYS A 137 -0.42 15.49 14.07
CA LYS A 137 -1.37 15.51 12.94
C LYS A 137 -1.22 14.22 12.14
N ILE A 138 -2.34 13.61 11.75
CA ILE A 138 -2.35 12.46 10.83
C ILE A 138 -1.87 12.93 9.45
N ILE A 139 -0.84 12.27 8.92
CA ILE A 139 -0.22 12.58 7.62
C ILE A 139 -0.34 11.45 6.62
N GLY A 140 -0.61 10.23 7.08
CA GLY A 140 -0.76 9.10 6.17
C GLY A 140 -1.42 7.88 6.80
N VAL A 141 -1.75 6.94 5.93
CA VAL A 141 -2.19 5.59 6.29
C VAL A 141 -1.11 4.61 5.85
N PHE A 142 -0.59 3.84 6.80
CA PHE A 142 0.40 2.80 6.55
C PHE A 142 -0.21 1.41 6.67
N LYS A 143 -0.03 0.57 5.64
CA LYS A 143 -0.50 -0.81 5.59
C LYS A 143 0.69 -1.76 5.41
N PRO A 144 1.22 -2.36 6.49
CA PRO A 144 2.36 -3.26 6.40
C PRO A 144 1.99 -4.59 5.71
N LYS A 145 2.84 -5.03 4.79
CA LYS A 145 2.68 -6.26 3.98
C LYS A 145 2.36 -7.49 4.83
N ASP A 146 3.08 -7.67 5.94
CA ASP A 146 2.99 -8.87 6.76
C ASP A 146 1.73 -8.95 7.64
N GLU A 147 0.96 -7.87 7.73
CA GLU A 147 -0.32 -7.79 8.47
C GLU A 147 -1.55 -7.72 7.54
N GLU A 148 -1.36 -7.91 6.23
CA GLU A 148 -2.45 -8.08 5.27
C GLU A 148 -3.32 -9.30 5.58
N PRO A 149 -4.53 -9.45 5.01
CA PRO A 149 -5.44 -10.55 5.32
C PRO A 149 -4.85 -11.96 5.11
N TYR A 150 -3.85 -12.08 4.22
CA TYR A 150 -3.08 -13.29 3.95
C TYR A 150 -1.62 -13.20 4.40
N GLY A 151 -1.25 -12.11 5.07
CA GLY A 151 0.05 -11.92 5.68
C GLY A 151 0.28 -12.91 6.81
N ARG A 152 1.54 -13.30 7.00
CA ARG A 152 1.93 -14.29 8.03
C ARG A 152 1.57 -13.86 9.45
N LEU A 153 1.37 -12.55 9.66
CA LEU A 153 1.16 -11.93 10.95
C LEU A 153 -0.18 -11.20 11.05
N ASN A 154 -1.17 -11.57 10.23
CA ASN A 154 -2.51 -11.01 10.32
C ASN A 154 -3.07 -11.17 11.76
N PRO A 155 -3.38 -10.07 12.48
CA PRO A 155 -3.89 -10.13 13.85
C PRO A 155 -5.33 -10.67 13.94
N LYS A 156 -6.07 -10.72 12.82
CA LYS A 156 -7.40 -11.34 12.74
C LYS A 156 -7.24 -12.84 12.39
N TRP A 157 -7.11 -13.68 13.43
CA TRP A 157 -6.90 -15.14 13.38
C TRP A 157 -7.99 -15.92 12.62
N THR A 158 -9.17 -15.32 12.43
CA THR A 158 -10.37 -15.92 11.83
C THR A 158 -10.20 -16.39 10.38
N LYS A 159 -9.28 -15.83 9.59
CA LYS A 159 -9.05 -16.27 8.20
C LYS A 159 -8.13 -17.50 8.07
N TRP A 160 -7.30 -17.82 9.07
CA TRP A 160 -6.51 -19.05 9.08
C TRP A 160 -7.41 -20.28 9.29
N MET A 161 -8.39 -20.16 10.20
CA MET A 161 -9.40 -21.19 10.43
C MET A 161 -10.29 -21.44 9.20
N HIS A 162 -10.67 -20.38 8.47
CA HIS A 162 -11.46 -20.50 7.23
C HIS A 162 -10.67 -21.07 6.04
N LYS A 163 -9.35 -20.86 5.98
CA LYS A 163 -8.46 -21.43 4.96
C LYS A 163 -8.35 -22.96 5.06
N LEU A 164 -8.56 -23.51 6.26
CA LEU A 164 -8.51 -24.95 6.52
C LEU A 164 -9.84 -25.67 6.21
N CYS A 165 -10.99 -25.00 6.34
CA CYS A 165 -12.31 -25.62 6.19
C CYS A 165 -12.94 -25.52 4.79
N CYS A 166 -12.63 -24.51 3.96
CA CYS A 166 -13.17 -24.38 2.58
C CYS A 166 -12.20 -23.66 1.59
N PRO A 167 -11.20 -24.34 1.02
CA PRO A 167 -10.21 -23.72 0.13
C PRO A 167 -10.78 -23.17 -1.19
N CYS A 168 -11.95 -23.63 -1.66
CA CYS A 168 -12.63 -23.10 -2.84
C CYS A 168 -13.50 -21.85 -2.58
N CYS A 169 -13.79 -21.53 -1.31
CA CYS A 169 -14.72 -20.46 -0.93
C CYS A 169 -14.02 -19.20 -0.38
N PHE A 170 -12.70 -19.19 -0.17
CA PHE A 170 -12.05 -18.08 0.53
C PHE A 170 -10.89 -17.47 -0.25
N GLY A 171 -11.05 -16.20 -0.60
CA GLY A 171 -10.07 -15.36 -1.28
C GLY A 171 -10.39 -15.06 -2.74
N ARG A 172 -9.83 -13.95 -3.22
CA ARG A 172 -9.95 -13.53 -4.62
C ARG A 172 -8.93 -14.32 -5.45
N SER A 173 -9.36 -15.46 -5.99
CA SER A 173 -8.50 -16.41 -6.74
C SER A 173 -7.85 -15.81 -7.99
N CYS A 174 -8.30 -14.65 -8.45
CA CYS A 174 -7.71 -13.88 -9.54
C CYS A 174 -6.58 -12.92 -9.10
N LEU A 175 -6.33 -12.77 -7.79
CA LEU A 175 -5.30 -11.90 -7.24
C LEU A 175 -4.11 -12.71 -6.73
N ILE A 176 -2.91 -12.11 -6.81
CA ILE A 176 -1.70 -12.67 -6.21
C ILE A 176 -1.75 -12.40 -4.69
N PRO A 177 -1.59 -13.41 -3.83
CA PRO A 177 -1.62 -13.21 -2.39
C PRO A 177 -0.49 -12.29 -1.89
N ASN A 178 -0.76 -11.52 -0.83
CA ASN A 178 0.25 -10.79 -0.05
C ASN A 178 1.06 -9.73 -0.85
N GLN A 179 0.40 -9.13 -1.85
CA GLN A 179 0.92 -8.02 -2.67
C GLN A 179 -0.03 -6.80 -2.63
N GLY A 180 -0.91 -6.69 -1.62
CA GLY A 180 -1.88 -5.59 -1.55
C GLY A 180 -1.20 -4.23 -1.48
N TYR A 181 -0.10 -4.11 -0.75
CA TYR A 181 0.70 -2.90 -0.67
C TYR A 181 1.28 -2.44 -2.04
N LEU A 182 1.57 -3.38 -2.94
CA LEU A 182 2.01 -3.06 -4.31
C LEU A 182 0.84 -2.65 -5.19
N SER A 183 -0.34 -3.24 -4.97
CA SER A 183 -1.58 -2.81 -5.61
C SER A 183 -1.93 -1.37 -5.22
N GLU A 184 -1.77 -0.99 -3.94
CA GLU A 184 -1.95 0.38 -3.45
C GLU A 184 -0.98 1.36 -4.12
N ALA A 185 0.32 1.06 -4.11
CA ALA A 185 1.33 1.91 -4.74
C ALA A 185 1.19 1.94 -6.28
N GLY A 186 0.78 0.82 -6.89
CA GLY A 186 0.54 0.69 -8.32
C GLY A 186 -0.64 1.51 -8.80
N ALA A 187 -1.72 1.59 -8.01
CA ALA A 187 -2.84 2.47 -8.31
C ALA A 187 -2.42 3.95 -8.33
N SER A 188 -1.61 4.37 -7.35
CA SER A 188 -1.06 5.74 -7.34
C SER A 188 -0.09 6.01 -8.49
N LEU A 189 0.68 5.00 -8.92
CA LEU A 189 1.53 5.08 -10.11
C LEU A 189 0.71 5.29 -11.38
N VAL A 190 -0.34 4.48 -11.59
CA VAL A 190 -1.25 4.60 -12.74
C VAL A 190 -1.95 5.97 -12.74
N ASP A 191 -2.44 6.42 -11.58
CA ASP A 191 -3.07 7.73 -11.41
C ASP A 191 -2.16 8.89 -11.82
N ARG A 192 -0.91 8.91 -11.31
CA ARG A 192 0.09 9.93 -11.65
C ARG A 192 0.46 9.89 -13.13
N LYS A 193 0.69 8.69 -13.68
CA LYS A 193 1.13 8.55 -15.08
C LYS A 193 0.06 9.01 -16.07
N LEU A 194 -1.22 8.83 -15.74
CA LEU A 194 -2.35 9.29 -16.56
C LEU A 194 -2.81 10.72 -16.26
N GLY A 195 -2.33 11.34 -15.17
CA GLY A 195 -2.76 12.67 -14.73
C GLY A 195 -4.21 12.71 -14.21
N LEU A 196 -4.69 11.63 -13.59
CA LEU A 196 -6.07 11.55 -13.09
C LEU A 196 -6.27 12.39 -11.82
N GLY A 197 -5.34 12.32 -10.87
CA GLY A 197 -5.36 13.12 -9.65
C GLY A 197 -6.49 12.77 -8.70
N VAL A 198 -6.87 11.48 -8.63
CA VAL A 198 -7.89 10.97 -7.70
C VAL A 198 -7.30 10.05 -6.64
N VAL A 199 -6.12 9.45 -6.83
CA VAL A 199 -5.47 8.62 -5.79
C VAL A 199 -4.55 9.49 -4.94
N PRO A 200 -4.74 9.59 -3.61
CA PRO A 200 -3.77 10.24 -2.74
C PRO A 200 -2.40 9.58 -2.89
N ASN A 201 -1.34 10.39 -2.97
CA ASN A 201 0.00 9.90 -3.29
C ASN A 201 0.38 8.72 -2.38
N THR A 202 0.68 7.57 -3.00
CA THR A 202 0.96 6.32 -2.31
C THR A 202 2.26 5.72 -2.83
N ARG A 203 3.17 5.35 -1.93
CA ARG A 203 4.44 4.68 -2.26
C ARG A 203 4.71 3.51 -1.32
N VAL A 204 5.65 2.66 -1.71
CA VAL A 204 6.19 1.61 -0.84
C VAL A 204 7.21 2.26 0.09
N VAL A 205 7.02 2.10 1.41
CA VAL A 205 7.94 2.60 2.43
C VAL A 205 8.30 1.49 3.41
N LYS A 206 9.31 1.76 4.23
CA LYS A 206 9.66 0.92 5.38
C LYS A 206 9.56 1.72 6.66
N LEU A 207 8.72 1.30 7.61
CA LEU A 207 8.59 1.95 8.91
C LEU A 207 8.88 0.95 10.04
N VAL A 208 9.37 1.46 11.17
CA VAL A 208 9.53 0.73 12.42
C VAL A 208 8.64 1.42 13.45
N SER A 209 7.78 0.71 14.17
CA SER A 209 7.01 1.28 15.29
C SER A 209 6.65 0.22 16.29
N GLU A 210 6.73 0.51 17.59
CA GLU A 210 6.34 -0.45 18.65
C GLU A 210 4.86 -0.81 18.62
N THR A 211 4.01 0.02 18.00
CA THR A 211 2.57 -0.21 17.80
C THR A 211 2.24 -1.20 16.70
N PHE A 212 3.17 -1.48 15.78
CA PHE A 212 2.96 -2.52 14.76
C PHE A 212 2.97 -3.92 15.38
N TYR A 213 2.37 -4.87 14.69
CA TYR A 213 2.32 -6.24 15.18
C TYR A 213 3.63 -6.99 14.86
N TYR A 214 4.41 -7.30 15.90
CA TYR A 214 5.63 -8.09 15.80
C TYR A 214 5.50 -9.41 16.58
N PRO A 215 6.08 -10.51 16.07
CA PRO A 215 6.22 -11.74 16.84
C PRO A 215 6.90 -11.50 18.19
N ARG A 216 6.53 -12.29 19.22
CA ARG A 216 7.13 -12.19 20.57
C ARG A 216 8.66 -12.28 20.54
N ILE A 217 9.20 -13.13 19.67
CA ILE A 217 10.64 -13.34 19.50
C ILE A 217 11.34 -12.03 19.07
N ASP A 218 10.75 -11.29 18.13
CA ASP A 218 11.35 -10.04 17.64
C ASP A 218 11.31 -8.95 18.72
N ARG A 219 10.22 -8.88 19.49
CA ARG A 219 10.12 -7.97 20.64
C ARG A 219 11.15 -8.29 21.72
N GLN A 220 11.35 -9.57 22.03
CA GLN A 220 12.36 -10.01 23.01
C GLN A 220 13.78 -9.72 22.53
N LYS A 221 14.10 -10.00 21.27
CA LYS A 221 15.41 -9.68 20.68
C LYS A 221 15.70 -8.18 20.72
N ALA A 222 14.73 -7.34 20.38
CA ALA A 222 14.90 -5.88 20.44
C ALA A 222 15.18 -5.40 21.87
N ARG A 223 14.44 -5.92 22.88
CA ARG A 223 14.67 -5.61 24.30
C ARG A 223 16.05 -6.06 24.78
N MET A 224 16.45 -7.30 24.45
CA MET A 224 17.75 -7.84 24.83
C MET A 224 18.90 -7.01 24.25
N LYS A 225 18.80 -6.63 22.97
CA LYS A 225 19.82 -5.80 22.32
C LYS A 225 19.91 -4.40 22.92
N ARG A 226 18.77 -3.78 23.27
CA ARG A 226 18.76 -2.50 24.00
C ARG A 226 19.43 -2.64 25.37
N ALA A 227 19.07 -3.66 26.13
CA ALA A 227 19.66 -3.92 27.45
C ALA A 227 21.19 -4.18 27.38
N ILE A 228 21.66 -4.95 26.39
CA ILE A 228 23.11 -5.18 26.21
C ILE A 228 23.82 -3.89 25.77
N MET A 229 23.20 -3.06 24.93
CA MET A 229 23.77 -1.77 24.53
C MET A 229 23.90 -0.82 25.72
N GLU A 230 22.87 -0.76 26.58
CA GLU A 230 22.87 0.07 27.78
C GLU A 230 23.86 -0.46 28.84
N ALA A 231 23.96 -1.78 29.01
CA ALA A 231 24.81 -2.40 30.02
C ALA A 231 26.29 -2.54 29.59
N MET A 232 26.56 -2.75 28.31
CA MET A 232 27.91 -2.96 27.75
C MET A 232 28.06 -2.21 26.41
N PRO A 233 28.34 -0.89 26.44
CA PRO A 233 28.41 -0.06 25.24
C PRO A 233 29.43 -0.57 24.20
N ILE A 234 30.54 -1.15 24.67
CA ILE A 234 31.60 -1.71 23.81
C ILE A 234 31.07 -2.89 22.97
N VAL A 235 30.33 -3.81 23.59
CA VAL A 235 29.70 -4.96 22.91
C VAL A 235 28.48 -4.52 22.10
N GLY A 236 27.70 -3.57 22.61
CA GLY A 236 26.54 -2.99 21.94
C GLY A 236 26.87 -2.28 20.62
N SER A 237 28.05 -1.65 20.54
CA SER A 237 28.55 -0.99 19.33
C SER A 237 28.72 -1.92 18.12
N HIS A 238 28.80 -3.24 18.36
CA HIS A 238 28.87 -4.26 17.31
C HIS A 238 27.50 -4.71 16.79
N PHE A 239 26.39 -4.27 17.39
CA PHE A 239 25.07 -4.56 16.86
C PHE A 239 24.78 -3.67 15.66
N ASN A 240 24.72 -4.27 14.47
CA ASN A 240 24.30 -3.60 13.24
C ASN A 240 22.86 -3.05 13.30
N ARG A 241 22.07 -3.42 14.33
CA ARG A 241 20.69 -2.96 14.49
C ARG A 241 20.16 -3.10 15.92
N ILE A 242 19.88 -1.97 16.55
CA ILE A 242 19.29 -1.86 17.89
C ILE A 242 17.82 -1.44 17.73
N GLY A 243 16.91 -2.40 17.55
CA GLY A 243 15.49 -2.09 17.39
C GLY A 243 14.67 -3.19 16.72
N LEU A 244 13.37 -2.92 16.55
CA LEU A 244 12.45 -3.79 15.82
C LEU A 244 12.76 -3.78 14.31
N PRO A 245 12.51 -4.89 13.58
CA PRO A 245 12.72 -4.93 12.13
C PRO A 245 11.75 -4.00 11.38
N PRO A 246 12.09 -3.48 10.18
CA PRO A 246 11.34 -2.48 9.49
C PRO A 246 10.27 -3.18 8.65
N LYS A 247 9.02 -2.79 8.83
CA LYS A 247 7.94 -3.35 8.04
C LYS A 247 7.86 -2.61 6.73
N ILE A 248 7.90 -3.36 5.64
CA ILE A 248 7.59 -2.84 4.31
C ILE A 248 6.07 -2.78 4.15
N GLY A 249 5.56 -1.72 3.55
CA GLY A 249 4.13 -1.54 3.33
C GLY A 249 3.84 -0.37 2.42
N SER A 250 2.56 -0.17 2.12
CA SER A 250 2.12 1.02 1.40
C SER A 250 1.92 2.15 2.40
N PHE A 251 2.36 3.34 2.02
CA PHE A 251 2.10 4.58 2.74
C PHE A 251 1.34 5.50 1.80
N GLN A 252 0.09 5.78 2.15
CA GLN A 252 -0.80 6.66 1.41
C GLN A 252 -0.94 7.97 2.17
N CYS A 253 -0.75 9.11 1.50
CA CYS A 253 -1.00 10.42 2.11
C CYS A 253 -2.44 10.53 2.61
N PHE A 254 -2.60 11.09 3.81
CA PHE A 254 -3.92 11.32 4.39
C PHE A 254 -4.57 12.54 3.73
N VAL A 255 -5.88 12.48 3.51
CA VAL A 255 -6.66 13.58 2.91
C VAL A 255 -7.66 14.15 3.91
N ASP A 256 -7.50 15.44 4.22
CA ASP A 256 -8.34 16.15 5.17
C ASP A 256 -9.71 16.53 4.56
N SER A 257 -10.76 16.53 5.39
CA SER A 257 -12.12 17.00 5.02
C SER A 257 -12.85 16.18 3.96
N TYR A 258 -12.50 14.89 3.82
CA TYR A 258 -13.23 13.94 2.98
C TYR A 258 -14.22 13.10 3.82
N LYS A 259 -15.28 12.62 3.18
CA LYS A 259 -16.25 11.64 3.74
C LYS A 259 -16.50 10.53 2.71
N ASP A 260 -16.97 9.38 3.16
CA ASP A 260 -17.37 8.27 2.31
C ASP A 260 -18.31 8.75 1.19
N ALA A 261 -18.14 8.23 -0.03
CA ALA A 261 -18.97 8.68 -1.14
C ALA A 261 -20.46 8.42 -0.90
N ASP A 262 -20.81 7.29 -0.28
CA ASP A 262 -22.18 6.95 0.11
C ASP A 262 -22.84 8.05 0.97
N TYR A 263 -22.08 8.70 1.85
CA TYR A 263 -22.59 9.79 2.69
C TYR A 263 -23.07 11.00 1.87
N TRP A 264 -22.31 11.39 0.84
CA TRP A 264 -22.66 12.53 -0.01
C TRP A 264 -23.69 12.17 -1.07
N LEU A 265 -23.56 11.00 -1.70
CA LEU A 265 -24.48 10.52 -2.72
C LEU A 265 -25.92 10.49 -2.21
N ARG A 266 -26.15 9.93 -1.01
CA ARG A 266 -27.49 9.90 -0.37
C ARG A 266 -28.08 11.28 -0.08
N ARG A 267 -27.23 12.27 0.18
CA ARG A 267 -27.69 13.65 0.40
C ARG A 267 -28.08 14.32 -0.90
N TRP A 268 -27.29 14.12 -1.94
CA TRP A 268 -27.56 14.69 -3.26
C TRP A 268 -28.77 14.09 -3.96
N GLU A 269 -29.30 12.94 -3.50
CA GLU A 269 -30.62 12.45 -3.91
C GLU A 269 -31.75 13.39 -3.48
N ASN A 270 -31.63 14.02 -2.32
CA ASN A 270 -32.65 14.95 -1.78
C ASN A 270 -32.31 16.42 -2.08
N GLU A 271 -31.03 16.77 -2.07
CA GLU A 271 -30.52 18.12 -2.30
C GLU A 271 -29.50 18.10 -3.45
N PRO A 272 -29.96 18.17 -4.72
CA PRO A 272 -29.07 18.05 -5.88
C PRO A 272 -27.99 19.13 -5.90
N LEU A 273 -26.80 18.75 -6.37
CA LEU A 273 -25.69 19.66 -6.57
C LEU A 273 -26.07 20.78 -7.57
N PRO A 274 -25.60 22.02 -7.35
CA PRO A 274 -25.63 23.06 -8.38
C PRO A 274 -24.98 22.57 -9.68
N PRO A 275 -25.48 22.94 -10.88
CA PRO A 275 -25.02 22.38 -12.15
C PRO A 275 -23.50 22.42 -12.36
N ARG A 276 -22.85 23.49 -11.91
CA ARG A 276 -21.38 23.63 -11.97
C ARG A 276 -20.65 22.54 -11.17
N LEU A 277 -21.10 22.29 -9.94
CA LEU A 277 -20.51 21.30 -9.03
C LEU A 277 -20.90 19.88 -9.43
N ALA A 278 -22.10 19.68 -9.99
CA ALA A 278 -22.51 18.42 -10.58
C ALA A 278 -21.60 18.04 -11.77
N ARG A 279 -21.28 19.00 -12.64
CA ARG A 279 -20.31 18.80 -13.74
C ARG A 279 -18.92 18.49 -13.21
N GLN A 280 -18.45 19.21 -12.19
CA GLN A 280 -17.15 18.93 -11.57
C GLN A 280 -17.10 17.53 -10.96
N PHE A 281 -18.16 17.12 -10.27
CA PHE A 281 -18.31 15.78 -9.72
C PHE A 281 -18.27 14.72 -10.81
N GLN A 282 -19.00 14.90 -11.91
CA GLN A 282 -18.99 13.98 -13.05
C GLN A 282 -17.58 13.80 -13.64
N LEU A 283 -16.81 14.88 -13.79
CA LEU A 283 -15.43 14.81 -14.28
C LEU A 283 -14.51 14.04 -13.31
N GLN A 284 -14.67 14.24 -12.00
CA GLN A 284 -13.93 13.48 -10.98
C GLN A 284 -14.34 12.00 -10.99
N PHE A 285 -15.63 11.73 -11.17
CA PHE A 285 -16.19 10.38 -11.22
C PHE A 285 -15.65 9.60 -12.44
N GLU A 286 -15.60 10.23 -13.61
CA GLU A 286 -15.03 9.62 -14.81
C GLU A 286 -13.56 9.24 -14.63
N ARG A 287 -12.78 10.05 -13.90
CA ARG A 287 -11.37 9.73 -13.57
C ARG A 287 -11.25 8.52 -12.65
N LEU A 288 -12.14 8.41 -11.64
CA LEU A 288 -12.24 7.21 -10.80
C LEU A 288 -12.56 5.96 -11.64
N VAL A 289 -13.52 6.07 -12.57
CA VAL A 289 -13.89 4.98 -13.49
C VAL A 289 -12.71 4.54 -14.34
N VAL A 290 -11.98 5.48 -14.93
CA VAL A 290 -10.78 5.20 -15.75
C VAL A 290 -9.74 4.44 -14.93
N LEU A 291 -9.42 4.92 -13.72
CA LEU A 291 -8.48 4.27 -12.83
C LEU A 291 -8.91 2.82 -12.53
N ASP A 292 -10.11 2.65 -11.96
CA ASP A 292 -10.62 1.35 -11.52
C ASP A 292 -10.71 0.34 -12.66
N TYR A 293 -11.08 0.81 -13.85
CA TYR A 293 -11.17 -0.04 -15.03
C TYR A 293 -9.78 -0.50 -15.49
N ILE A 294 -8.80 0.40 -15.61
CA ILE A 294 -7.44 0.05 -16.04
C ILE A 294 -6.80 -0.95 -15.08
N ILE A 295 -6.86 -0.69 -13.77
CA ILE A 295 -6.26 -1.58 -12.76
C ILE A 295 -7.11 -2.82 -12.47
N ARG A 296 -8.31 -2.92 -13.06
CA ARG A 296 -9.35 -3.91 -12.76
C ARG A 296 -9.54 -4.09 -11.26
N ASN A 297 -9.95 -3.03 -10.58
CA ASN A 297 -10.24 -3.09 -9.15
C ASN A 297 -11.36 -4.10 -8.86
N THR A 298 -11.16 -4.93 -7.84
CA THR A 298 -12.08 -6.02 -7.46
C THR A 298 -12.81 -5.76 -6.14
N ASP A 299 -12.63 -4.58 -5.54
CA ASP A 299 -13.21 -4.21 -4.25
C ASP A 299 -13.63 -2.72 -4.15
N ARG A 300 -14.03 -2.09 -5.27
CA ARG A 300 -14.57 -0.73 -5.20
C ARG A 300 -16.05 -0.74 -4.78
N GLY A 301 -16.29 -0.60 -3.48
CA GLY A 301 -17.57 -0.19 -2.89
C GLY A 301 -17.70 1.33 -2.77
N ASN A 302 -18.90 1.85 -2.45
CA ASN A 302 -19.13 3.30 -2.24
C ASN A 302 -18.58 3.84 -0.91
N ASP A 303 -18.09 2.95 -0.06
CA ASP A 303 -17.30 3.20 1.15
C ASP A 303 -15.79 3.28 0.86
N ASN A 304 -15.33 2.77 -0.28
CA ASN A 304 -13.91 2.72 -0.65
C ASN A 304 -13.46 3.87 -1.56
N TRP A 305 -14.25 4.94 -1.69
CA TRP A 305 -13.81 6.20 -2.28
C TRP A 305 -14.49 7.33 -1.53
N LEU A 306 -13.78 8.45 -1.42
CA LEU A 306 -14.21 9.56 -0.61
C LEU A 306 -14.53 10.77 -1.48
N ILE A 307 -15.40 11.63 -0.97
CA ILE A 307 -15.76 12.90 -1.57
C ILE A 307 -15.47 14.02 -0.56
N ARG A 308 -14.76 15.04 -1.02
CA ARG A 308 -14.71 16.35 -0.38
C ARG A 308 -15.64 17.27 -1.15
N TYR A 309 -16.58 17.87 -0.42
CA TYR A 309 -17.54 18.81 -0.97
C TYR A 309 -17.50 20.10 -0.16
N ASP A 310 -17.32 21.21 -0.88
CA ASP A 310 -17.48 22.56 -0.39
C ASP A 310 -18.54 23.26 -1.25
N ALA A 311 -19.61 23.74 -0.62
CA ALA A 311 -20.67 24.46 -1.32
C ALA A 311 -20.19 25.83 -1.85
N GLY A 312 -19.09 26.35 -1.30
CA GLY A 312 -18.59 27.70 -1.56
C GLY A 312 -19.27 28.75 -0.69
N GLY A 313 -18.68 29.94 -0.66
CA GLY A 313 -19.23 31.11 0.00
C GLY A 313 -20.36 31.77 -0.81
N LYS A 314 -21.06 32.73 -0.19
CA LYS A 314 -22.11 33.52 -0.87
C LYS A 314 -21.55 34.49 -1.93
N THR A 315 -20.24 34.69 -1.96
CA THR A 315 -19.52 35.61 -2.84
C THR A 315 -18.73 34.84 -3.90
N GLU A 316 -18.62 35.39 -5.12
CA GLU A 316 -17.85 34.80 -6.23
C GLU A 316 -16.37 34.53 -5.89
N ALA A 317 -15.83 35.14 -4.84
CA ALA A 317 -14.47 34.94 -4.34
C ALA A 317 -14.21 33.56 -3.71
N GLU A 318 -15.26 32.81 -3.32
CA GLU A 318 -15.13 31.45 -2.76
C GLU A 318 -15.95 30.45 -3.57
N PRO A 319 -15.48 30.08 -4.78
CA PRO A 319 -16.17 29.10 -5.59
C PRO A 319 -16.15 27.74 -4.88
N GLY A 320 -17.33 27.14 -4.70
CA GLY A 320 -17.44 25.76 -4.19
C GLY A 320 -16.64 24.77 -5.02
N GLU A 321 -16.31 23.62 -4.43
CA GLU A 321 -15.44 22.59 -5.00
C GLU A 321 -15.93 21.18 -4.66
N VAL A 322 -15.83 20.27 -5.63
CA VAL A 322 -16.00 18.83 -5.41
C VAL A 322 -14.73 18.09 -5.85
N LYS A 323 -14.20 17.23 -4.97
CA LYS A 323 -13.06 16.34 -5.26
C LYS A 323 -13.33 14.90 -4.82
N ILE A 324 -12.81 13.94 -5.58
CA ILE A 324 -12.83 12.52 -5.23
C ILE A 324 -11.45 12.08 -4.76
N ALA A 325 -11.39 11.20 -3.76
CA ALA A 325 -10.20 10.46 -3.38
C ALA A 325 -10.46 8.95 -3.45
N ALA A 326 -9.77 8.26 -4.36
CA ALA A 326 -9.79 6.81 -4.51
C ALA A 326 -8.82 6.15 -3.52
N ILE A 327 -9.36 5.64 -2.42
CA ILE A 327 -8.61 4.99 -1.34
C ILE A 327 -8.75 3.47 -1.40
N ASP A 328 -8.00 2.73 -0.57
CA ASP A 328 -8.12 1.27 -0.45
C ASP A 328 -8.03 0.50 -1.79
N ASN A 329 -6.94 0.71 -2.52
CA ASN A 329 -6.68 0.11 -3.83
C ASN A 329 -5.92 -1.23 -3.73
N GLY A 330 -5.87 -1.85 -2.55
CA GLY A 330 -5.06 -3.04 -2.28
C GLY A 330 -5.53 -4.34 -2.97
N LEU A 331 -6.65 -4.31 -3.70
CA LEU A 331 -7.28 -5.48 -4.30
C LEU A 331 -7.57 -5.24 -5.80
N ALA A 332 -6.53 -4.80 -6.51
CA ALA A 332 -6.51 -4.60 -7.95
C ALA A 332 -5.37 -5.41 -8.59
N PHE A 333 -5.13 -5.19 -9.89
CA PHE A 333 -4.14 -5.89 -10.71
C PHE A 333 -4.30 -7.41 -10.69
N PRO A 334 -5.46 -7.96 -11.07
CA PRO A 334 -5.63 -9.40 -11.16
C PRO A 334 -4.83 -10.01 -12.32
N PHE A 335 -4.32 -11.23 -12.14
CA PHE A 335 -3.60 -11.97 -13.18
C PHE A 335 -4.53 -12.70 -14.15
N LYS A 336 -5.84 -12.71 -13.88
CA LYS A 336 -6.88 -13.16 -14.79
C LYS A 336 -8.18 -12.42 -14.47
N HIS A 337 -9.07 -12.28 -15.44
CA HIS A 337 -10.42 -11.82 -15.15
C HIS A 337 -11.13 -12.77 -14.17
N PRO A 338 -12.02 -12.26 -13.31
CA PRO A 338 -12.76 -13.10 -12.37
C PRO A 338 -13.57 -14.20 -13.09
N ASP A 339 -13.70 -15.36 -12.44
CA ASP A 339 -14.55 -16.43 -12.96
C ASP A 339 -16.04 -16.05 -12.76
N SER A 340 -16.94 -16.43 -13.67
CA SER A 340 -18.31 -15.90 -13.72
C SER A 340 -19.19 -16.13 -12.48
N TRP A 341 -18.80 -17.02 -11.56
CA TRP A 341 -19.47 -17.26 -10.28
C TRP A 341 -19.04 -16.27 -9.18
N ARG A 342 -18.01 -15.44 -9.42
CA ARG A 342 -17.59 -14.31 -8.59
C ARG A 342 -17.20 -13.13 -9.48
N ALA A 343 -18.17 -12.29 -9.82
CA ALA A 343 -17.97 -11.22 -10.79
C ALA A 343 -17.13 -10.01 -10.30
N TYR A 344 -17.02 -9.80 -8.98
CA TYR A 344 -16.41 -8.60 -8.36
C TYR A 344 -16.77 -7.31 -9.13
N PRO A 345 -18.05 -6.91 -9.07
CA PRO A 345 -18.53 -5.79 -9.86
C PRO A 345 -18.01 -4.46 -9.33
N TYR A 346 -18.02 -3.45 -10.19
CA TYR A 346 -17.77 -2.07 -9.77
C TYR A 346 -19.05 -1.48 -9.20
N HIS A 347 -19.11 -1.18 -7.90
CA HIS A 347 -20.35 -0.70 -7.28
C HIS A 347 -20.82 0.66 -7.82
N TRP A 348 -19.88 1.49 -8.30
CA TRP A 348 -20.24 2.74 -8.95
C TRP A 348 -21.01 2.56 -10.26
N ALA A 349 -21.01 1.36 -10.88
CA ALA A 349 -21.74 1.13 -12.12
C ALA A 349 -23.26 1.21 -11.95
N TRP A 350 -23.78 1.13 -10.71
CA TRP A 350 -25.20 1.31 -10.42
C TRP A 350 -25.61 2.77 -10.20
N LEU A 351 -24.67 3.70 -10.14
CA LEU A 351 -24.95 5.12 -9.94
C LEU A 351 -25.51 5.74 -11.22
N SER A 352 -26.32 6.80 -11.08
CA SER A 352 -26.86 7.55 -12.23
C SER A 352 -25.73 8.16 -13.07
N GLN A 353 -24.66 8.60 -12.44
CA GLN A 353 -23.46 9.15 -13.08
C GLN A 353 -22.78 8.17 -14.05
N ALA A 354 -22.94 6.86 -13.83
CA ALA A 354 -22.37 5.83 -14.69
C ALA A 354 -23.14 5.65 -16.02
N LYS A 355 -24.34 6.23 -16.12
CA LYS A 355 -25.17 6.20 -17.34
C LYS A 355 -24.80 7.32 -18.31
N GLU A 356 -24.18 8.38 -17.83
CA GLU A 356 -23.72 9.50 -18.65
C GLU A 356 -22.52 9.07 -19.54
N PRO A 357 -22.51 9.42 -20.83
CA PRO A 357 -21.36 9.22 -21.70
C PRO A 357 -20.09 9.89 -21.15
N PHE A 358 -18.92 9.31 -21.41
CA PHE A 358 -17.66 9.97 -21.06
C PHE A 358 -17.57 11.35 -21.70
N SER A 359 -17.30 12.36 -20.87
CA SER A 359 -17.13 13.74 -21.32
C SER A 359 -15.96 13.90 -22.31
N GLU A 360 -16.05 14.92 -23.16
CA GLU A 360 -14.96 15.33 -24.04
C GLU A 360 -13.66 15.60 -23.27
N ALA A 361 -13.75 16.26 -22.11
CA ALA A 361 -12.60 16.55 -21.25
C ALA A 361 -11.88 15.27 -20.78
N THR A 362 -12.61 14.21 -20.42
CA THR A 362 -11.99 12.93 -20.05
C THR A 362 -11.40 12.22 -21.26
N ARG A 363 -12.06 12.29 -22.41
CA ARG A 363 -11.56 11.70 -23.67
C ARG A 363 -10.26 12.36 -24.11
N GLU A 364 -10.20 13.69 -24.10
CA GLU A 364 -9.00 14.47 -24.43
C GLU A 364 -7.84 14.21 -23.47
N LEU A 365 -8.14 14.05 -22.18
CA LEU A 365 -7.13 13.71 -21.17
C LEU A 365 -6.53 12.31 -21.39
N VAL A 366 -7.37 11.30 -21.61
CA VAL A 366 -6.96 9.89 -21.47
C VAL A 366 -6.69 9.21 -22.81
N LEU A 367 -7.49 9.47 -23.84
CA LEU A 367 -7.45 8.72 -25.10
C LEU A 367 -6.12 8.85 -25.86
N PRO A 368 -5.49 10.04 -25.97
CA PRO A 368 -4.20 10.17 -26.64
C PRO A 368 -3.11 9.32 -25.99
N GLN A 369 -3.05 9.33 -24.66
CA GLN A 369 -2.07 8.56 -23.89
C GLN A 369 -2.28 7.05 -24.07
N LEU A 370 -3.53 6.57 -23.93
CA LEU A 370 -3.80 5.14 -24.08
C LEU A 370 -3.58 4.65 -25.51
N SER A 371 -3.83 5.49 -26.52
CA SER A 371 -3.63 5.17 -27.95
C SER A 371 -2.16 5.07 -28.35
N ASP A 372 -1.25 5.62 -27.54
CA ASP A 372 0.18 5.47 -27.73
C ASP A 372 0.69 4.16 -27.13
N HIS A 373 1.21 3.29 -28.02
CA HIS A 373 1.81 2.02 -27.61
C HIS A 373 3.05 2.20 -26.73
N ASN A 374 3.82 3.28 -26.91
CA ASN A 374 5.00 3.56 -26.10
C ASN A 374 4.58 3.92 -24.67
N PHE A 375 3.59 4.80 -24.51
CA PHE A 375 3.03 5.13 -23.20
C PHE A 375 2.57 3.89 -22.42
N VAL A 376 1.81 2.99 -23.07
CA VAL A 376 1.33 1.76 -22.43
C VAL A 376 2.49 0.83 -22.07
N GLN A 377 3.52 0.75 -22.90
CA GLN A 377 4.71 -0.03 -22.64
C GLN A 377 5.49 0.55 -21.44
N ASP A 378 5.73 1.85 -21.42
CA ASP A 378 6.38 2.56 -20.31
C ASP A 378 5.60 2.39 -19.00
N LEU A 379 4.27 2.41 -19.05
CA LEU A 379 3.43 2.14 -17.87
C LEU A 379 3.64 0.72 -17.34
N CYS A 380 3.71 -0.27 -18.24
CA CYS A 380 4.01 -1.65 -17.85
C CYS A 380 5.42 -1.78 -17.26
N ASP A 381 6.40 -1.06 -17.81
CA ASP A 381 7.78 -1.10 -17.33
C ASP A 381 7.93 -0.44 -15.96
N ASP A 382 7.25 0.68 -15.70
CA ASP A 382 7.18 1.31 -14.39
C ASP A 382 6.53 0.39 -13.33
N LEU A 383 5.41 -0.25 -13.68
CA LEU A 383 4.77 -1.24 -12.82
C LEU A 383 5.69 -2.45 -12.58
N HIS A 384 6.47 -2.87 -13.57
CA HIS A 384 7.47 -3.93 -13.40
C HIS A 384 8.57 -3.50 -12.41
N GLN A 385 9.08 -2.26 -12.50
CA GLN A 385 10.06 -1.74 -11.53
C GLN A 385 9.51 -1.68 -10.10
N LEU A 386 8.22 -1.38 -9.95
CA LEU A 386 7.55 -1.40 -8.65
C LEU A 386 7.36 -2.83 -8.13
N PHE A 387 6.77 -3.72 -8.94
CA PHE A 387 6.34 -5.04 -8.48
C PHE A 387 7.53 -5.98 -8.24
N LYS A 388 8.64 -5.81 -8.98
CA LYS A 388 9.87 -6.61 -8.78
C LYS A 388 10.56 -6.39 -7.42
N GLN A 389 10.15 -5.35 -6.67
CA GLN A 389 10.65 -5.10 -5.31
C GLN A 389 10.15 -6.17 -4.31
N ASP A 390 9.10 -6.91 -4.65
CA ASP A 390 8.62 -8.01 -3.83
C ASP A 390 9.58 -9.21 -3.88
N LYS A 391 9.91 -9.77 -2.72
CA LYS A 391 10.70 -11.01 -2.64
C LYS A 391 9.99 -12.22 -3.29
N GLY A 392 8.67 -12.21 -3.34
CA GLY A 392 7.84 -13.22 -3.99
C GLY A 392 7.40 -12.84 -5.40
N PHE A 393 8.07 -11.88 -6.04
CA PHE A 393 7.78 -11.51 -7.42
C PHE A 393 7.98 -12.71 -8.37
N ASP A 394 6.99 -12.95 -9.21
CA ASP A 394 7.04 -13.95 -10.26
C ASP A 394 6.72 -13.28 -11.61
N LYS A 395 7.67 -13.36 -12.55
CA LYS A 395 7.56 -12.66 -13.83
C LYS A 395 6.38 -13.16 -14.67
N HIS A 396 6.07 -14.46 -14.61
CA HIS A 396 4.96 -15.03 -15.36
C HIS A 396 3.60 -14.52 -14.86
N HIS A 397 3.41 -14.43 -13.54
CA HIS A 397 2.21 -13.82 -12.97
C HIS A 397 2.12 -12.33 -13.31
N PHE A 398 3.24 -11.61 -13.27
CA PHE A 398 3.29 -10.21 -13.69
C PHE A 398 2.87 -10.02 -15.15
N ASP A 399 3.41 -10.84 -16.06
CA ASP A 399 3.07 -10.76 -17.49
C ASP A 399 1.57 -11.01 -17.72
N LYS A 400 0.96 -11.90 -16.92
CA LYS A 400 -0.49 -12.12 -16.91
C LYS A 400 -1.27 -10.91 -16.39
N GLN A 401 -0.83 -10.27 -15.30
CA GLN A 401 -1.45 -9.03 -14.81
C GLN A 401 -1.43 -7.94 -15.89
N MET A 402 -0.30 -7.76 -16.57
CA MET A 402 -0.18 -6.78 -17.64
C MET A 402 -1.02 -7.15 -18.87
N SER A 403 -1.25 -8.44 -19.12
CA SER A 403 -2.12 -8.90 -20.21
C SER A 403 -3.60 -8.61 -19.94
N VAL A 404 -4.04 -8.70 -18.68
CA VAL A 404 -5.36 -8.22 -18.26
C VAL A 404 -5.46 -6.70 -18.38
N MET A 405 -4.48 -5.96 -17.86
CA MET A 405 -4.46 -4.50 -17.92
C MET A 405 -4.50 -3.99 -19.37
N ARG A 406 -3.74 -4.59 -20.30
CA ARG A 406 -3.80 -4.25 -21.73
C ARG A 406 -5.18 -4.52 -22.34
N GLY A 407 -5.85 -5.60 -21.94
CA GLY A 407 -7.23 -5.87 -22.35
C GLY A 407 -8.23 -4.84 -21.84
N GLN A 408 -8.06 -4.38 -20.59
CA GLN A 408 -8.85 -3.27 -20.03
C GLN A 408 -8.58 -1.97 -20.80
N ILE A 409 -7.32 -1.65 -21.09
CA ILE A 409 -6.95 -0.47 -21.89
C ILE A 409 -7.61 -0.53 -23.26
N LEU A 410 -7.58 -1.68 -23.94
CA LEU A 410 -8.20 -1.87 -25.26
C LEU A 410 -9.71 -1.56 -25.24
N ASN A 411 -10.44 -2.12 -24.27
CA ASN A 411 -11.87 -1.85 -24.13
C ASN A 411 -12.15 -0.37 -23.80
N LEU A 412 -11.37 0.22 -22.89
CA LEU A 412 -11.52 1.62 -22.52
C LEU A 412 -11.26 2.56 -23.70
N GLN A 413 -10.21 2.32 -24.50
CA GLN A 413 -9.94 3.08 -25.72
C GLN A 413 -11.13 3.05 -26.68
N GLN A 414 -11.70 1.87 -26.91
CA GLN A 414 -12.85 1.73 -27.80
C GLN A 414 -14.08 2.44 -27.23
N ALA A 415 -14.35 2.33 -25.93
CA ALA A 415 -15.45 3.04 -25.28
C ALA A 415 -15.30 4.56 -25.36
N LEU A 416 -14.09 5.09 -25.18
CA LEU A 416 -13.81 6.53 -25.30
C LEU A 416 -13.95 7.01 -26.74
N LYS A 417 -13.55 6.22 -27.74
CA LYS A 417 -13.76 6.54 -29.17
C LYS A 417 -15.24 6.60 -29.53
N ASP A 418 -16.01 5.61 -29.05
CA ASP A 418 -17.44 5.47 -29.32
C ASP A 418 -18.33 6.39 -28.46
N SER A 419 -17.73 7.20 -27.56
CA SER A 419 -18.46 8.04 -26.60
C SER A 419 -19.46 7.24 -25.75
N LYS A 420 -19.05 6.04 -25.30
CA LYS A 420 -19.85 5.19 -24.40
C LYS A 420 -19.88 5.74 -22.99
N SER A 421 -20.86 5.31 -22.19
CA SER A 421 -20.91 5.55 -20.75
C SER A 421 -20.11 4.52 -19.95
N PRO A 422 -19.76 4.81 -18.68
CA PRO A 422 -19.17 3.82 -17.78
C PRO A 422 -19.96 2.50 -17.68
N VAL A 423 -21.29 2.54 -17.67
CA VAL A 423 -22.14 1.33 -17.69
C VAL A 423 -21.94 0.52 -18.96
N GLN A 424 -21.90 1.18 -20.12
CA GLN A 424 -21.67 0.49 -21.39
C GLN A 424 -20.25 -0.10 -21.48
N LEU A 425 -19.25 0.57 -20.89
CA LEU A 425 -17.87 0.08 -20.80
C LEU A 425 -17.78 -1.23 -19.99
N VAL A 426 -18.45 -1.32 -18.84
CA VAL A 426 -18.40 -2.53 -18.01
C VAL A 426 -19.18 -3.70 -18.60
N GLN A 427 -20.09 -3.44 -19.53
CA GLN A 427 -20.82 -4.46 -20.31
C GLN A 427 -19.99 -5.02 -21.48
N MET A 428 -18.86 -4.38 -21.84
CA MET A 428 -17.99 -4.88 -22.89
C MET A 428 -17.38 -6.24 -22.50
N PRO A 429 -17.23 -7.18 -23.46
CA PRO A 429 -16.66 -8.48 -23.18
C PRO A 429 -15.23 -8.36 -22.67
N ALA A 430 -14.87 -9.19 -21.70
CA ALA A 430 -13.54 -9.19 -21.12
C ALA A 430 -12.49 -9.70 -22.11
N VAL A 431 -11.47 -8.88 -22.36
CA VAL A 431 -10.35 -9.18 -23.27
C VAL A 431 -9.07 -9.36 -22.47
N ILE A 432 -8.20 -10.24 -22.95
CA ILE A 432 -6.80 -10.38 -22.52
C ILE A 432 -5.91 -10.17 -23.74
N VAL A 433 -4.84 -9.39 -23.58
CA VAL A 433 -3.88 -9.08 -24.65
C VAL A 433 -2.49 -9.57 -24.24
N GLU A 434 -2.10 -10.73 -24.77
CA GLU A 434 -0.82 -11.39 -24.48
C GLU A 434 0.26 -10.95 -25.47
N LYS A 435 1.49 -10.72 -24.97
CA LYS A 435 2.67 -10.60 -25.84
C LYS A 435 3.03 -11.98 -26.38
N ALA A 436 3.21 -12.10 -27.70
CA ALA A 436 3.72 -13.33 -28.29
C ALA A 436 5.14 -13.58 -27.79
N LYS A 437 5.43 -14.82 -27.39
CA LYS A 437 6.80 -15.23 -27.09
C LYS A 437 7.58 -15.28 -28.40
N GLY A 438 8.51 -14.37 -28.59
CA GLY A 438 9.53 -14.50 -29.63
C GLY A 438 10.28 -15.82 -29.45
N GLY A 439 10.40 -16.61 -30.52
CA GLY A 439 11.10 -17.90 -30.50
C GLY A 439 12.58 -17.75 -30.11
N ASN A 440 13.10 -18.77 -29.42
CA ASN A 440 14.51 -18.88 -29.02
C ASN A 440 15.50 -18.59 -30.18
N GLY A 441 16.54 -17.80 -29.89
CA GLY A 441 17.88 -18.06 -30.47
C GLY A 441 18.64 -16.97 -31.24
N GLY A 442 18.31 -15.68 -31.14
CA GLY A 442 19.07 -14.61 -31.82
C GLY A 442 19.56 -13.50 -30.87
N PRO A 443 20.70 -12.82 -31.16
CA PRO A 443 21.25 -11.80 -30.28
C PRO A 443 20.27 -10.63 -30.12
N LYS A 444 20.16 -10.13 -28.88
CA LYS A 444 19.26 -9.04 -28.48
C LYS A 444 19.67 -7.72 -29.14
N LEU A 445 19.22 -7.49 -30.37
CA LEU A 445 18.98 -6.14 -30.88
C LEU A 445 17.48 -5.86 -30.78
N PHE A 446 17.13 -4.72 -30.18
CA PHE A 446 15.77 -4.22 -30.01
C PHE A 446 15.00 -4.24 -31.34
N SER A 447 14.14 -5.25 -31.53
CA SER A 447 13.21 -5.32 -32.67
C SER A 447 11.80 -5.04 -32.16
N PHE A 448 11.23 -3.93 -32.64
CA PHE A 448 9.94 -3.31 -32.30
C PHE A 448 8.72 -4.07 -32.85
N SER A 449 8.69 -5.40 -32.75
CA SER A 449 7.50 -6.18 -33.13
C SER A 449 7.14 -7.20 -32.05
N ASP A 450 6.75 -6.68 -30.88
CA ASP A 450 5.94 -7.48 -29.96
C ASP A 450 4.61 -7.80 -30.66
N ASN A 451 4.51 -8.97 -31.26
CA ASN A 451 3.23 -9.44 -31.82
C ASN A 451 2.26 -9.66 -30.66
N PHE A 452 1.15 -8.92 -30.58
CA PHE A 452 0.15 -9.12 -29.54
C PHE A 452 -0.96 -10.05 -30.02
N THR A 453 -1.42 -10.94 -29.14
CA THR A 453 -2.59 -11.80 -29.41
C THR A 453 -3.74 -11.41 -28.49
N GLN A 454 -4.92 -11.20 -29.09
CA GLN A 454 -6.14 -10.89 -28.35
C GLN A 454 -6.91 -12.19 -28.09
N ARG A 455 -7.36 -12.38 -26.85
CA ARG A 455 -8.24 -13.50 -26.47
C ARG A 455 -9.44 -12.96 -25.69
N PHE A 456 -10.63 -13.37 -26.13
CA PHE A 456 -11.87 -13.10 -25.41
C PHE A 456 -12.12 -14.19 -24.38
N GLN A 457 -12.53 -13.82 -23.17
CA GLN A 457 -12.99 -14.78 -22.18
C GLN A 457 -14.41 -15.22 -22.50
N ASN A 458 -14.57 -16.21 -23.38
CA ASN A 458 -15.87 -16.82 -23.68
C ASN A 458 -16.25 -17.82 -22.59
N LYS A 459 -16.72 -17.31 -21.45
CA LYS A 459 -17.59 -18.09 -20.54
C LYS A 459 -18.78 -17.21 -20.19
N SER A 460 -19.93 -17.53 -20.78
CA SER A 460 -21.19 -16.88 -20.45
C SER A 460 -21.37 -16.85 -18.92
N PRO A 461 -21.74 -15.71 -18.32
CA PRO A 461 -22.21 -15.72 -16.95
C PRO A 461 -23.46 -16.59 -16.88
N PHE A 462 -23.58 -17.43 -15.85
CA PHE A 462 -24.81 -18.21 -15.60
C PHE A 462 -26.03 -17.32 -15.37
N PHE A 463 -25.81 -16.03 -15.09
CA PHE A 463 -26.83 -14.99 -15.14
C PHE A 463 -26.57 -14.08 -16.34
N SER A 464 -27.30 -14.31 -17.44
CA SER A 464 -27.52 -13.29 -18.45
C SER A 464 -28.54 -12.30 -17.89
N TRP A 465 -28.15 -11.03 -17.78
CA TRP A 465 -29.07 -9.96 -17.40
C TRP A 465 -29.94 -9.62 -18.61
N CYS A 466 -31.25 -9.88 -18.49
CA CYS A 466 -32.30 -9.29 -19.33
C CYS A 466 -32.72 -7.94 -18.76
#